data_AF-A0A0D2SA92-F1
#
_entry.id   AF-A0A0D2SA92-F1
#
_cell.length_a   1.000
_cell.length_b   1.000
_cell.length_c   1.000
_cell.angle_alpha   90.00
_cell.angle_beta   90.00
_cell.angle_gamma   90.00
#
_symmetry.space_group_name_H-M   'P 1'
#
loop_
_entity.id
_entity.type
_entity.pdbx_description
1 polymer ?
#
loop_
_entity_poly.entity_id
_entity_poly.type
_entity_poly.pdbx_seq_one_letter_code
_entity_poly.pdbx_strand_id
1 'polypeptide(L)'
;MFENQTAIASSHSPHLRKPGSKSVSSDLGAGEPGNSVQEGYVFPLTVGEMKASNSPMHTTAIMPSPIFLWRFKVIWFLIWAFTCCKIGWDSVMRMSADLRDLFLYEAFLYYNPLLLVTMMVWLWGVCLWVFSQSTINYAKIFDLDSNHLTHREIWKCSIWMTVIVPTSMTAYLYLYSHGEVALAASQPVILYVAVALVLIFPFDIFYFSSRYFLLRTLWRIALPLQPISFPDFFLADILTSMAKVFSDLERSVCRMVHRQVATIAWFEADSVCGSHSVAIPLVLVIPYIWRLLQCLRQYKDTKEKPTLFNALKYSTAVPVIFLSALKYHVSPDRWTYVYRRLWLFSSVVNSLYSFYWDITRDWDLSVFTRIFKFNKPSLCTNLFYGRRWQLDFALHMDI
;
A
#
# COMPACT_ATOMS: atom_id res chain seq x y z
N MET A 1 46.90 26.91 54.73
CA MET A 1 45.76 26.18 54.15
C MET A 1 46.32 25.35 53.01
N PHE A 2 46.72 24.09 53.20
CA PHE A 2 46.18 23.05 54.11
C PHE A 2 44.67 22.84 53.87
N GLU A 3 44.15 21.69 53.42
CA GLU A 3 44.73 20.38 53.00
C GLU A 3 44.00 19.93 51.70
N ASN A 4 44.53 19.14 50.75
CA ASN A 4 45.44 17.98 50.72
C ASN A 4 44.78 16.60 50.94
N GLN A 5 44.48 15.89 49.85
CA GLN A 5 44.57 14.41 49.76
C GLN A 5 44.74 13.95 48.30
N THR A 6 45.30 12.76 48.08
CA THR A 6 46.05 12.43 46.85
C THR A 6 45.80 11.03 46.26
N ALA A 7 45.66 10.99 44.93
CA ALA A 7 46.04 9.86 44.05
C ALA A 7 45.25 8.52 44.28
N ILE A 8 45.42 7.41 43.53
CA ILE A 8 46.36 7.01 42.45
C ILE A 8 45.57 6.44 41.26
N ALA A 9 46.14 6.45 40.05
CA ALA A 9 45.54 5.90 38.82
C ALA A 9 46.08 4.50 38.45
N SER A 10 45.31 3.73 37.68
CA SER A 10 45.86 2.70 36.77
C SER A 10 44.89 2.36 35.62
N SER A 11 45.44 1.84 34.52
CA SER A 11 44.73 1.44 33.30
C SER A 11 44.40 -0.06 33.29
N HIS A 12 43.39 -0.48 32.51
CA HIS A 12 43.57 -1.32 31.31
C HIS A 12 42.27 -1.94 30.75
N SER A 13 42.30 -2.21 29.45
CA SER A 13 41.41 -3.09 28.67
C SER A 13 42.21 -3.58 27.45
N PRO A 14 41.77 -4.58 26.68
CA PRO A 14 40.63 -5.51 26.87
C PRO A 14 41.12 -6.98 26.99
N HIS A 15 40.26 -8.00 26.87
CA HIS A 15 40.52 -9.19 26.03
C HIS A 15 39.30 -10.15 25.90
N LEU A 16 39.36 -11.04 24.89
CA LEU A 16 38.32 -11.99 24.46
C LEU A 16 38.12 -13.19 25.43
N ARG A 17 37.02 -13.95 25.29
CA ARG A 17 36.80 -15.19 26.06
C ARG A 17 36.06 -16.33 25.33
N LYS A 18 36.83 -17.33 24.87
CA LYS A 18 36.52 -18.75 24.56
C LYS A 18 37.82 -19.40 24.00
N PRO A 19 38.05 -20.74 24.01
CA PRO A 19 37.23 -21.85 24.52
C PRO A 19 37.97 -22.92 25.41
N GLY A 20 37.19 -23.78 26.10
CA GLY A 20 37.33 -25.26 26.16
C GLY A 20 38.54 -26.03 26.77
N SER A 21 38.28 -26.84 27.81
CA SER A 21 38.83 -28.19 28.10
C SER A 21 38.02 -28.82 29.27
N LYS A 22 37.68 -30.12 29.45
CA LYS A 22 38.09 -31.50 29.06
C LYS A 22 38.89 -32.30 30.12
N SER A 23 38.25 -33.34 30.68
CA SER A 23 38.80 -34.56 31.33
C SER A 23 37.70 -35.67 31.23
N VAL A 24 37.86 -36.94 30.80
CA VAL A 24 38.96 -37.94 30.78
C VAL A 24 39.12 -38.64 32.16
N SER A 25 39.09 -39.98 32.32
CA SER A 25 38.96 -41.15 31.40
C SER A 25 37.58 -41.88 31.55
N SER A 26 37.26 -43.19 31.41
CA SER A 26 37.99 -44.49 31.23
C SER A 26 37.09 -45.59 30.62
N ASP A 27 37.70 -46.69 30.13
CA ASP A 27 37.13 -47.97 29.63
C ASP A 27 37.01 -49.03 30.77
N LEU A 28 36.58 -50.31 30.63
CA LEU A 28 36.25 -51.27 29.55
C LEU A 28 34.88 -51.98 29.88
N GLY A 29 34.25 -52.91 29.13
CA GLY A 29 34.62 -53.73 27.96
C GLY A 29 33.40 -54.50 27.39
N ALA A 30 33.60 -55.45 26.47
CA ALA A 30 32.53 -55.96 25.57
C ALA A 30 31.99 -57.39 25.85
N GLY A 31 30.78 -57.68 25.37
CA GLY A 31 30.18 -59.03 25.30
C GLY A 31 28.78 -59.07 24.65
N GLU A 32 28.61 -59.84 23.58
CA GLU A 32 27.34 -60.24 22.94
C GLU A 32 27.11 -61.76 23.14
N PRO A 33 26.02 -62.39 22.63
CA PRO A 33 24.60 -62.10 22.86
C PRO A 33 23.82 -63.38 23.32
N GLY A 34 22.53 -63.29 23.65
CA GLY A 34 21.72 -64.48 24.01
C GLY A 34 20.19 -64.29 23.98
N ASN A 35 19.48 -65.28 23.42
CA ASN A 35 18.02 -65.30 23.20
C ASN A 35 17.19 -65.73 24.43
N SER A 36 15.88 -65.40 24.41
CA SER A 36 14.75 -66.20 24.94
C SER A 36 14.57 -66.24 26.50
N VAL A 37 13.41 -66.55 27.13
CA VAL A 37 11.99 -66.73 26.69
C VAL A 37 11.04 -66.77 27.92
N GLN A 38 9.72 -66.56 27.71
CA GLN A 38 8.55 -66.87 28.58
C GLN A 38 8.26 -66.11 29.92
N GLU A 39 6.95 -66.01 30.21
CA GLU A 39 6.16 -66.05 31.48
C GLU A 39 6.73 -65.67 32.88
N GLY A 40 5.92 -65.22 33.86
CA GLY A 40 4.48 -64.90 33.85
C GLY A 40 3.80 -64.93 35.25
N TYR A 41 2.69 -64.18 35.42
CA TYR A 41 1.76 -64.15 36.59
C TYR A 41 2.36 -63.61 37.92
N VAL A 42 1.62 -63.09 38.92
CA VAL A 42 0.45 -63.62 39.67
C VAL A 42 -0.65 -62.57 40.00
N PHE A 43 -1.85 -63.06 40.28
CA PHE A 43 -3.15 -62.44 40.67
C PHE A 43 -3.21 -61.93 42.15
N PRO A 44 -4.37 -61.49 42.76
CA PRO A 44 -5.73 -61.22 42.23
C PRO A 44 -6.41 -59.88 42.67
N LEU A 45 -7.64 -59.71 42.15
CA LEU A 45 -8.76 -58.82 42.51
C LEU A 45 -8.98 -58.45 44.00
N THR A 46 -9.59 -57.28 44.20
CA THR A 46 -10.84 -57.14 44.99
C THR A 46 -11.91 -56.38 44.16
N VAL A 47 -13.19 -56.60 44.47
CA VAL A 47 -14.35 -55.99 43.79
C VAL A 47 -15.06 -55.03 44.74
N GLY A 48 -15.43 -53.82 44.28
CA GLY A 48 -16.15 -52.86 45.11
C GLY A 48 -16.78 -51.70 44.33
N GLU A 49 -18.11 -51.59 44.47
CA GLU A 49 -18.97 -50.41 44.28
C GLU A 49 -19.04 -49.69 42.91
N MET A 50 -20.27 -49.59 42.39
CA MET A 50 -20.62 -48.70 41.27
C MET A 50 -20.67 -47.25 41.74
N LYS A 51 -20.06 -46.33 40.97
CA LYS A 51 -20.30 -44.89 41.12
C LYS A 51 -20.52 -44.25 39.75
N ALA A 52 -21.73 -43.76 39.52
CA ALA A 52 -22.12 -43.20 38.23
C ALA A 52 -21.30 -41.93 37.91
N SER A 53 -20.42 -42.03 36.92
CA SER A 53 -19.65 -40.89 36.41
C SER A 53 -20.44 -40.24 35.28
N ASN A 54 -21.10 -39.11 35.58
CA ASN A 54 -21.66 -38.25 34.54
C ASN A 54 -20.51 -37.56 33.80
N SER A 55 -20.08 -38.15 32.69
CA SER A 55 -19.15 -37.50 31.76
C SER A 55 -19.84 -36.29 31.11
N PRO A 56 -19.24 -35.08 31.14
CA PRO A 56 -19.76 -33.97 30.38
C PRO A 56 -19.60 -34.28 28.88
N MET A 57 -20.68 -34.13 28.11
CA MET A 57 -20.60 -34.19 26.65
C MET A 57 -19.74 -33.04 26.15
N HIS A 58 -18.47 -33.32 25.86
CA HIS A 58 -17.67 -32.47 24.99
C HIS A 58 -18.27 -32.56 23.59
N THR A 59 -19.19 -31.65 23.28
CA THR A 59 -19.67 -31.41 21.90
C THR A 59 -18.48 -30.94 21.07
N THR A 60 -17.79 -31.88 20.46
CA THR A 60 -16.71 -31.63 19.50
C THR A 60 -17.31 -30.94 18.29
N ALA A 61 -17.28 -29.61 18.30
CA ALA A 61 -17.72 -28.79 17.19
C ALA A 61 -16.95 -29.21 15.92
N ILE A 62 -17.64 -29.90 15.01
CA ILE A 62 -17.06 -30.42 13.77
C ILE A 62 -16.75 -29.22 12.88
N MET A 63 -15.56 -28.64 13.06
CA MET A 63 -15.12 -27.52 12.24
C MET A 63 -14.98 -28.00 10.79
N PRO A 64 -15.74 -27.42 9.84
CA PRO A 64 -15.65 -27.83 8.45
C PRO A 64 -14.24 -27.60 7.92
N SER A 65 -13.77 -28.52 7.06
CA SER A 65 -12.36 -28.53 6.65
C SER A 65 -11.93 -27.19 6.00
N PRO A 66 -10.64 -26.79 6.14
CA PRO A 66 -10.16 -25.53 5.55
C PRO A 66 -10.42 -25.43 4.05
N ILE A 67 -10.38 -26.56 3.33
CA ILE A 67 -10.69 -26.66 1.90
C ILE A 67 -12.18 -26.41 1.63
N PHE A 68 -13.08 -26.97 2.45
CA PHE A 68 -14.51 -26.69 2.35
C PHE A 68 -14.82 -25.21 2.63
N LEU A 69 -14.25 -24.66 3.71
CA LEU A 69 -14.42 -23.24 4.07
C LEU A 69 -13.90 -22.29 2.97
N TRP A 70 -12.79 -22.64 2.32
CA TRP A 70 -12.27 -21.88 1.17
C TRP A 70 -13.20 -21.97 -0.05
N ARG A 71 -13.61 -23.18 -0.45
CA ARG A 71 -14.56 -23.38 -1.58
C ARG A 71 -15.88 -22.65 -1.35
N PHE A 72 -16.44 -22.74 -0.13
CA PHE A 72 -17.67 -22.05 0.26
C PHE A 72 -17.54 -20.52 0.13
N LYS A 73 -16.43 -19.93 0.59
CA LYS A 73 -16.16 -18.48 0.44
C LYS A 73 -16.02 -18.06 -1.03
N VAL A 74 -15.36 -18.87 -1.87
CA VAL A 74 -15.25 -18.60 -3.30
C VAL A 74 -16.62 -18.64 -3.99
N ILE A 75 -17.46 -19.62 -3.67
CA ILE A 75 -18.84 -19.71 -4.20
C ILE A 75 -19.67 -18.48 -3.81
N TRP A 76 -19.62 -18.04 -2.54
CA TRP A 76 -20.31 -16.82 -2.11
C TRP A 76 -19.81 -15.56 -2.81
N PHE A 77 -18.49 -15.43 -3.04
CA PHE A 77 -17.93 -14.32 -3.78
C PHE A 77 -18.39 -14.30 -5.25
N LEU A 78 -18.48 -15.46 -5.91
CA LEU A 78 -19.01 -15.58 -7.27
C LEU A 78 -20.51 -15.24 -7.34
N ILE A 79 -21.31 -15.69 -6.38
CA ILE A 79 -22.75 -15.35 -6.28
C ILE A 79 -22.94 -13.85 -6.06
N TRP A 80 -22.14 -13.23 -5.18
CA TRP A 80 -22.14 -11.78 -4.95
C TRP A 80 -21.77 -11.01 -6.23
N ALA A 81 -20.69 -11.40 -6.90
CA ALA A 81 -20.22 -10.74 -8.13
C ALA A 81 -21.25 -10.85 -9.25
N PHE A 82 -21.83 -12.03 -9.48
CA PHE A 82 -22.91 -12.23 -10.44
C PHE A 82 -24.15 -11.37 -10.10
N THR A 83 -24.54 -11.32 -8.83
CA THR A 83 -25.65 -10.48 -8.36
C THR A 83 -25.40 -8.99 -8.63
N CYS A 84 -24.19 -8.50 -8.34
CA CYS A 84 -23.82 -7.11 -8.62
C CYS A 84 -23.84 -6.79 -10.12
N CYS A 85 -23.24 -7.65 -10.95
CA CYS A 85 -23.28 -7.49 -12.41
C CYS A 85 -24.72 -7.49 -12.96
N LYS A 86 -25.59 -8.38 -12.46
CA LYS A 86 -26.98 -8.51 -12.89
C LYS A 86 -27.80 -7.27 -12.50
N ILE A 87 -27.70 -6.81 -11.25
CA ILE A 87 -28.41 -5.60 -10.78
C ILE A 87 -27.88 -4.35 -11.50
N GLY A 88 -26.56 -4.23 -11.68
CA GLY A 88 -25.96 -3.13 -12.44
C GLY A 88 -26.44 -3.09 -13.89
N TRP A 89 -26.45 -4.24 -14.58
CA TRP A 89 -26.96 -4.36 -15.95
C TRP A 89 -28.44 -3.97 -16.06
N ASP A 90 -29.31 -4.52 -15.22
CA ASP A 90 -30.74 -4.18 -15.20
C ASP A 90 -30.96 -2.68 -14.97
N SER A 91 -30.20 -2.07 -14.05
CA SER A 91 -30.28 -0.65 -13.71
C SER A 91 -29.85 0.25 -14.87
N VAL A 92 -28.81 -0.15 -15.61
CA VAL A 92 -28.29 0.55 -16.79
C VAL A 92 -29.22 0.38 -17.99
N MET A 93 -29.82 -0.80 -18.17
CA MET A 93 -30.78 -1.08 -19.24
C MET A 93 -32.13 -0.39 -19.02
N ARG A 94 -32.52 -0.14 -17.77
CA ARG A 94 -33.70 0.66 -17.37
C ARG A 94 -33.55 2.14 -17.73
N MET A 95 -32.33 2.65 -17.90
CA MET A 95 -32.07 4.03 -18.32
C MET A 95 -32.28 4.19 -19.84
N SER A 96 -32.85 5.33 -20.25
CA SER A 96 -32.95 5.72 -21.67
C SER A 96 -31.56 5.81 -22.32
N ALA A 97 -31.50 5.53 -23.63
CA ALA A 97 -30.24 5.46 -24.35
C ALA A 97 -29.39 6.73 -24.21
N ASP A 98 -30.00 7.90 -24.37
CA ASP A 98 -29.31 9.20 -24.38
C ASP A 98 -28.75 9.60 -22.99
N LEU A 99 -29.30 9.04 -21.91
CA LEU A 99 -28.82 9.28 -20.54
C LEU A 99 -27.88 8.17 -20.03
N ARG A 100 -27.76 7.04 -20.75
CA ARG A 100 -27.03 5.86 -20.27
C ARG A 100 -25.54 6.11 -20.05
N ASP A 101 -24.90 6.78 -21.00
CA ASP A 101 -23.46 7.05 -20.92
C ASP A 101 -23.14 8.11 -19.87
N LEU A 102 -24.01 9.12 -19.70
CA LEU A 102 -23.90 10.13 -18.64
C LEU A 102 -24.07 9.50 -17.25
N PHE A 103 -25.05 8.60 -17.09
CA PHE A 103 -25.31 7.85 -15.86
C PHE A 103 -24.13 6.94 -15.48
N LEU A 104 -23.55 6.23 -16.46
CA LEU A 104 -22.34 5.43 -16.26
C LEU A 104 -21.12 6.30 -15.94
N TYR A 105 -20.96 7.44 -16.61
CA TYR A 105 -19.88 8.39 -16.33
C TYR A 105 -19.96 8.97 -14.92
N GLU A 106 -21.15 9.34 -14.44
CA GLU A 106 -21.33 9.84 -13.08
C GLU A 106 -21.02 8.76 -12.03
N ALA A 107 -21.55 7.54 -12.21
CA ALA A 107 -21.22 6.42 -11.32
C ALA A 107 -19.71 6.11 -11.34
N PHE A 108 -19.07 6.13 -12.51
CA PHE A 108 -17.62 5.96 -12.61
C PHE A 108 -16.86 7.08 -11.88
N LEU A 109 -17.27 8.34 -12.02
CA LEU A 109 -16.61 9.48 -11.38
C LEU A 109 -16.54 9.33 -9.85
N TYR A 110 -17.66 8.99 -9.20
CA TYR A 110 -17.67 8.83 -7.73
C TYR A 110 -16.94 7.58 -7.24
N TYR A 111 -16.95 6.48 -7.98
CA TYR A 111 -16.41 5.20 -7.48
C TYR A 111 -14.96 4.92 -7.94
N ASN A 112 -14.49 5.50 -9.05
CA ASN A 112 -13.13 5.30 -9.57
C ASN A 112 -12.00 5.61 -8.54
N PRO A 113 -12.05 6.68 -7.72
CA PRO A 113 -11.01 6.93 -6.72
C PRO A 113 -10.87 5.77 -5.73
N LEU A 114 -11.98 5.26 -5.21
CA LEU A 114 -11.97 4.18 -4.23
C LEU A 114 -11.64 2.81 -4.85
N LEU A 115 -12.01 2.59 -6.11
CA LEU A 115 -11.59 1.39 -6.86
C LEU A 115 -10.07 1.38 -7.10
N LEU A 116 -9.48 2.51 -7.51
CA LEU A 116 -8.03 2.64 -7.70
C LEU A 116 -7.26 2.57 -6.38
N VAL A 117 -7.77 3.16 -5.29
CA VAL A 117 -7.21 2.95 -3.93
C VAL A 117 -7.29 1.48 -3.53
N THR A 118 -8.40 0.78 -3.83
CA THR A 118 -8.52 -0.66 -3.55
C THR A 118 -7.47 -1.49 -4.29
N MET A 119 -7.18 -1.14 -5.56
CA MET A 119 -6.10 -1.77 -6.33
C MET A 119 -4.71 -1.45 -5.74
N MET A 120 -4.46 -0.21 -5.32
CA MET A 120 -3.21 0.16 -4.63
C MET A 120 -3.00 -0.65 -3.35
N VAL A 121 -4.04 -0.86 -2.52
CA VAL A 121 -3.92 -1.68 -1.30
C VAL A 121 -3.69 -3.17 -1.64
N TRP A 122 -4.29 -3.69 -2.71
CA TRP A 122 -3.96 -5.03 -3.23
C TRP A 122 -2.48 -5.16 -3.63
N LEU A 123 -1.98 -4.21 -4.44
CA LEU A 123 -0.59 -4.18 -4.91
C LEU A 123 0.38 -4.06 -3.73
N TRP A 124 0.09 -3.19 -2.74
CA TRP A 124 0.87 -3.10 -1.51
C TRP A 124 0.90 -4.42 -0.72
N GLY A 125 -0.22 -5.15 -0.67
CA GLY A 125 -0.26 -6.50 -0.10
C GLY A 125 0.65 -7.50 -0.84
N VAL A 126 0.76 -7.38 -2.17
CA VAL A 126 1.71 -8.17 -2.98
C VAL A 126 3.15 -7.76 -2.71
N CYS A 127 3.46 -6.46 -2.59
CA CYS A 127 4.80 -5.99 -2.20
C CYS A 127 5.22 -6.54 -0.82
N LEU A 128 4.36 -6.43 0.20
CA LEU A 128 4.60 -7.02 1.52
C LEU A 128 4.74 -8.55 1.47
N TRP A 129 4.03 -9.24 0.58
CA TRP A 129 4.22 -10.67 0.38
C TRP A 129 5.60 -10.96 -0.21
N VAL A 130 6.02 -10.28 -1.28
CA VAL A 130 7.36 -10.45 -1.88
C VAL A 130 8.48 -10.10 -0.88
N PHE A 131 8.33 -9.01 -0.11
CA PHE A 131 9.27 -8.68 0.98
C PHE A 131 9.35 -9.79 2.03
N SER A 132 8.23 -10.43 2.39
CA SER A 132 8.22 -11.58 3.31
C SER A 132 8.85 -12.87 2.73
N GLN A 133 9.04 -12.94 1.41
CA GLN A 133 9.79 -14.02 0.74
C GLN A 133 11.26 -13.63 0.48
N SER A 134 11.68 -12.42 0.86
CA SER A 134 13.06 -11.96 0.80
C SER A 134 13.78 -12.22 2.13
N THR A 135 15.11 -12.20 2.12
CA THR A 135 15.93 -12.24 3.36
C THR A 135 15.99 -10.89 4.09
N ILE A 136 15.30 -9.86 3.58
CA ILE A 136 15.40 -8.48 4.05
C ILE A 136 14.31 -8.22 5.10
N ASN A 137 14.71 -7.77 6.28
CA ASN A 137 13.76 -7.32 7.32
C ASN A 137 13.15 -5.96 6.94
N TYR A 138 12.08 -6.00 6.14
CA TYR A 138 11.35 -4.82 5.68
C TYR A 138 10.77 -4.00 6.84
N ALA A 139 10.33 -4.64 7.93
CA ALA A 139 9.82 -3.92 9.10
C ALA A 139 10.87 -2.98 9.72
N LYS A 140 12.15 -3.37 9.71
CA LYS A 140 13.27 -2.50 10.12
C LYS A 140 13.57 -1.38 9.10
N ILE A 141 13.36 -1.62 7.81
CA ILE A 141 13.55 -0.59 6.76
C ILE A 141 12.46 0.47 6.82
N PHE A 142 11.22 0.05 7.07
CA PHE A 142 10.05 0.93 7.18
C PHE A 142 9.84 1.52 8.59
N ASP A 143 10.71 1.22 9.57
CA ASP A 143 10.58 1.65 10.97
C ASP A 143 9.21 1.31 11.59
N LEU A 144 8.76 0.06 11.40
CA LEU A 144 7.44 -0.43 11.81
C LEU A 144 7.45 -1.00 13.24
N ASP A 145 6.38 -0.70 13.98
CA ASP A 145 6.05 -1.33 15.28
C ASP A 145 6.03 -2.87 15.21
N SER A 146 6.16 -3.55 16.35
CA SER A 146 6.01 -5.01 16.44
C SER A 146 4.64 -5.52 15.97
N ASN A 147 3.61 -4.67 16.01
CA ASN A 147 2.22 -5.00 15.74
C ASN A 147 1.76 -4.49 14.34
N HIS A 148 2.68 -4.42 13.38
CA HIS A 148 2.38 -3.96 12.02
C HIS A 148 1.52 -4.95 11.23
N LEU A 149 0.72 -4.42 10.30
CA LEU A 149 -0.12 -5.21 9.40
C LEU A 149 0.72 -6.14 8.51
N THR A 150 0.43 -7.43 8.55
CA THR A 150 1.03 -8.41 7.65
C THR A 150 0.36 -8.38 6.27
N HIS A 151 1.03 -8.91 5.22
CA HIS A 151 0.43 -9.05 3.88
C HIS A 151 -0.93 -9.76 3.89
N ARG A 152 -1.12 -10.73 4.80
CA ARG A 152 -2.37 -11.49 4.96
C ARG A 152 -3.52 -10.63 5.47
N GLU A 153 -3.22 -9.55 6.18
CA GLU A 153 -4.22 -8.66 6.77
C GLU A 153 -4.50 -7.48 5.84
N ILE A 154 -3.48 -6.96 5.17
CA ILE A 154 -3.66 -6.06 4.03
C ILE A 154 -4.59 -6.71 2.99
N TRP A 155 -4.38 -7.98 2.61
CA TRP A 155 -5.31 -8.70 1.73
C TRP A 155 -6.72 -8.90 2.32
N LYS A 156 -6.90 -9.05 3.64
CA LYS A 156 -8.26 -9.05 4.24
C LYS A 156 -8.93 -7.69 4.05
N CYS A 157 -8.21 -6.59 4.27
CA CYS A 157 -8.70 -5.24 4.04
C CYS A 157 -9.03 -5.03 2.55
N SER A 158 -8.13 -5.44 1.64
CA SER A 158 -8.35 -5.39 0.18
C SER A 158 -9.62 -6.15 -0.24
N ILE A 159 -9.85 -7.35 0.30
CA ILE A 159 -11.08 -8.14 0.03
C ILE A 159 -12.33 -7.38 0.51
N TRP A 160 -12.32 -6.83 1.73
CA TRP A 160 -13.46 -6.05 2.24
C TRP A 160 -13.72 -4.80 1.38
N MET A 161 -12.70 -4.06 0.98
CA MET A 161 -12.84 -2.92 0.07
C MET A 161 -13.37 -3.36 -1.31
N THR A 162 -12.88 -4.49 -1.84
CA THR A 162 -13.33 -5.10 -3.11
C THR A 162 -14.79 -5.54 -3.07
N VAL A 163 -15.35 -5.85 -1.89
CA VAL A 163 -16.79 -6.12 -1.73
C VAL A 163 -17.59 -4.83 -1.51
N ILE A 164 -17.15 -3.96 -0.61
CA ILE A 164 -17.89 -2.77 -0.17
C ILE A 164 -18.03 -1.75 -1.30
N VAL A 165 -16.95 -1.41 -2.01
CA VAL A 165 -16.96 -0.34 -3.02
C VAL A 165 -17.88 -0.70 -4.21
N PRO A 166 -17.81 -1.89 -4.83
CA PRO A 166 -18.74 -2.26 -5.90
C PRO A 166 -20.17 -2.55 -5.41
N THR A 167 -20.36 -2.99 -4.16
CA THR A 167 -21.72 -3.12 -3.59
C THR A 167 -22.39 -1.75 -3.47
N SER A 168 -21.67 -0.74 -2.97
CA SER A 168 -22.16 0.64 -2.90
C SER A 168 -22.41 1.23 -4.30
N MET A 169 -21.53 0.97 -5.27
CA MET A 169 -21.75 1.35 -6.68
C MET A 169 -22.99 0.68 -7.28
N THR A 170 -23.22 -0.60 -6.98
CA THR A 170 -24.42 -1.33 -7.42
C THR A 170 -25.68 -0.73 -6.78
N ALA A 171 -25.63 -0.38 -5.49
CA ALA A 171 -26.73 0.29 -4.79
C ALA A 171 -27.01 1.69 -5.37
N TYR A 172 -25.97 2.48 -5.71
CA TYR A 172 -26.11 3.76 -6.41
C TYR A 172 -26.86 3.60 -7.73
N LEU A 173 -26.40 2.68 -8.60
CA LEU A 173 -27.03 2.43 -9.90
C LEU A 173 -28.49 1.96 -9.74
N TYR A 174 -28.75 1.07 -8.79
CA TYR A 174 -30.09 0.56 -8.51
C TYR A 174 -31.04 1.68 -8.05
N LEU A 175 -30.67 2.42 -7.01
CA LEU A 175 -31.50 3.48 -6.45
C LEU A 175 -31.77 4.60 -7.48
N TYR A 176 -30.73 5.03 -8.20
CA TYR A 176 -30.86 6.08 -9.23
C TYR A 176 -31.81 5.65 -10.35
N SER A 177 -31.65 4.44 -10.89
CA SER A 177 -32.52 3.92 -11.98
C SER A 177 -33.97 3.70 -11.56
N HIS A 178 -34.25 3.62 -10.26
CA HIS A 178 -35.61 3.53 -9.69
C HIS A 178 -36.19 4.90 -9.31
N GLY A 179 -35.43 6.00 -9.45
CA GLY A 179 -35.87 7.36 -9.14
C GLY A 179 -35.55 7.83 -7.71
N GLU A 180 -34.92 6.99 -6.89
CA GLU A 180 -34.56 7.27 -5.50
C GLU A 180 -33.28 8.12 -5.39
N VAL A 181 -33.29 9.28 -6.06
CA VAL A 181 -32.12 10.16 -6.27
C VAL A 181 -31.42 10.53 -4.95
N ALA A 182 -32.17 10.84 -3.90
CA ALA A 182 -31.60 11.21 -2.59
C ALA A 182 -30.89 10.02 -1.91
N LEU A 183 -31.46 8.81 -2.00
CA LEU A 183 -30.84 7.60 -1.46
C LEU A 183 -29.63 7.18 -2.29
N ALA A 184 -29.69 7.32 -3.62
CA ALA A 184 -28.56 7.12 -4.52
C ALA A 184 -27.41 8.07 -4.17
N ALA A 185 -27.67 9.38 -4.08
CA ALA A 185 -26.69 10.40 -3.72
C ALA A 185 -26.01 10.14 -2.37
N SER A 186 -26.73 9.55 -1.41
CA SER A 186 -26.15 9.17 -0.12
C SER A 186 -25.11 8.04 -0.19
N GLN A 187 -25.14 7.16 -1.20
CA GLN A 187 -24.26 5.99 -1.29
C GLN A 187 -22.75 6.35 -1.33
N PRO A 188 -22.27 7.22 -2.25
CA PRO A 188 -20.88 7.66 -2.24
C PRO A 188 -20.58 8.52 -1.00
N VAL A 189 -21.48 9.41 -0.57
CA VAL A 189 -21.25 10.26 0.61
C VAL A 189 -20.97 9.44 1.87
N ILE A 190 -21.83 8.45 2.16
CA ILE A 190 -21.67 7.55 3.31
C ILE A 190 -20.37 6.76 3.20
N LEU A 191 -20.03 6.25 2.00
CA LEU A 191 -18.81 5.47 1.78
C LEU A 191 -17.53 6.30 1.99
N TYR A 192 -17.47 7.52 1.45
CA TYR A 192 -16.31 8.41 1.61
C TYR A 192 -16.17 8.87 3.07
N VAL A 193 -17.27 9.22 3.74
CA VAL A 193 -17.27 9.56 5.18
C VAL A 193 -16.82 8.36 6.02
N ALA A 194 -17.30 7.15 5.74
CA ALA A 194 -16.87 5.94 6.44
C ALA A 194 -15.37 5.66 6.27
N VAL A 195 -14.83 5.80 5.06
CA VAL A 195 -13.38 5.66 4.80
C VAL A 195 -12.58 6.72 5.56
N ALA A 196 -12.98 7.99 5.51
CA ALA A 196 -12.31 9.07 6.22
C ALA A 196 -12.33 8.87 7.75
N LEU A 197 -13.48 8.47 8.30
CA LEU A 197 -13.63 8.12 9.72
C LEU A 197 -12.71 6.96 10.09
N VAL A 198 -12.75 5.82 9.37
CA VAL A 198 -11.92 4.65 9.68
C VAL A 198 -10.43 5.00 9.64
N LEU A 199 -9.98 5.82 8.69
CA LEU A 199 -8.57 6.25 8.63
C LEU A 199 -8.18 7.11 9.84
N ILE A 200 -8.99 8.10 10.21
CA ILE A 200 -8.65 9.13 11.22
C ILE A 200 -8.97 8.69 12.66
N PHE A 201 -9.80 7.66 12.87
CA PHE A 201 -10.34 7.25 14.18
C PHE A 201 -9.25 7.06 15.26
N PRO A 202 -9.25 7.81 16.38
CA PRO A 202 -8.10 7.85 17.31
C PRO A 202 -8.02 6.66 18.27
N PHE A 203 -8.99 5.76 18.30
CA PHE A 203 -9.03 4.60 19.19
C PHE A 203 -8.42 3.35 18.55
N ASP A 204 -8.08 2.35 19.37
CA ASP A 204 -7.55 1.05 18.91
C ASP A 204 -8.63 0.12 18.35
N ILE A 205 -9.24 0.58 17.26
CA ILE A 205 -10.15 -0.18 16.40
C ILE A 205 -9.61 -0.06 14.96
N PHE A 206 -9.68 -1.15 14.19
CA PHE A 206 -9.10 -1.24 12.83
C PHE A 206 -7.61 -0.84 12.76
N TYR A 207 -6.74 -1.57 13.46
CA TYR A 207 -5.29 -1.53 13.28
C TYR A 207 -4.63 -0.14 13.51
N PHE A 208 -4.81 0.43 14.70
CA PHE A 208 -4.38 1.80 15.03
C PHE A 208 -2.92 2.11 14.67
N SER A 209 -1.94 1.28 15.05
CA SER A 209 -0.52 1.51 14.73
C SER A 209 -0.27 1.75 13.24
N SER A 210 -0.94 1.00 12.36
CA SER A 210 -0.74 1.13 10.91
C SER A 210 -1.42 2.38 10.33
N ARG A 211 -2.55 2.81 10.91
CA ARG A 211 -3.21 4.07 10.53
C ARG A 211 -2.44 5.29 11.04
N TYR A 212 -1.94 5.22 12.27
CA TYR A 212 -1.04 6.23 12.84
C TYR A 212 0.27 6.35 12.04
N PHE A 213 0.88 5.22 11.65
CA PHE A 213 2.06 5.20 10.78
C PHE A 213 1.79 5.89 9.43
N LEU A 214 0.67 5.60 8.77
CA LEU A 214 0.28 6.24 7.52
C LEU A 214 0.11 7.75 7.70
N LEU A 215 -0.70 8.19 8.68
CA LEU A 215 -0.96 9.61 8.93
C LEU A 215 0.31 10.38 9.34
N ARG A 216 1.18 9.79 10.17
CA ARG A 216 2.48 10.36 10.56
C ARG A 216 3.42 10.51 9.38
N THR A 217 3.46 9.51 8.48
CA THR A 217 4.28 9.58 7.27
C THR A 217 3.74 10.63 6.30
N LEU A 218 2.42 10.68 6.05
CA LEU A 218 1.79 11.74 5.24
C LEU A 218 2.09 13.15 5.77
N TRP A 219 2.08 13.35 7.09
CA TRP A 219 2.45 14.63 7.70
C TRP A 219 3.93 14.99 7.47
N ARG A 220 4.86 14.02 7.58
CA ARG A 220 6.30 14.22 7.31
C ARG A 220 6.61 14.45 5.82
N ILE A 221 5.81 13.87 4.93
CA ILE A 221 5.84 14.15 3.48
C ILE A 221 5.39 15.59 3.20
N ALA A 222 4.29 16.02 3.80
CA ALA A 222 3.74 17.36 3.60
C ALA A 222 4.64 18.47 4.18
N LEU A 223 5.33 18.19 5.29
CA LEU A 223 6.22 19.11 5.99
C LEU A 223 7.60 18.45 6.26
N PRO A 224 8.52 18.43 5.28
CA PRO A 224 9.85 17.81 5.39
C PRO A 224 10.83 18.64 6.26
N LEU A 225 10.49 18.83 7.53
CA LEU A 225 11.25 19.57 8.54
C LEU A 225 12.35 18.70 9.20
N GLN A 226 12.17 17.38 9.16
CA GLN A 226 13.09 16.37 9.66
C GLN A 226 13.95 15.77 8.51
N PRO A 227 15.03 15.03 8.82
CA PRO A 227 15.68 14.18 7.82
C PRO A 227 14.68 13.20 7.20
N ILE A 228 14.76 13.03 5.88
CA ILE A 228 13.87 12.14 5.11
C ILE A 228 14.24 10.69 5.43
N SER A 229 13.27 9.89 5.89
CA SER A 229 13.44 8.44 6.06
C SER A 229 12.81 7.67 4.90
N PHE A 230 13.15 6.38 4.78
CA PHE A 230 12.69 5.54 3.67
C PHE A 230 11.15 5.50 3.51
N PRO A 231 10.33 5.40 4.59
CA PRO A 231 8.88 5.56 4.48
C PRO A 231 8.42 6.86 3.82
N ASP A 232 9.04 8.00 4.17
CA ASP A 232 8.64 9.31 3.62
C ASP A 232 8.96 9.40 2.13
N PHE A 233 10.10 8.83 1.72
CA PHE A 233 10.51 8.74 0.32
C PHE A 233 9.54 7.86 -0.48
N PHE A 234 9.34 6.63 0.00
CA PHE A 234 8.63 5.56 -0.72
C PHE A 234 7.14 5.86 -0.86
N LEU A 235 6.47 6.22 0.24
CA LEU A 235 5.05 6.58 0.18
C LEU A 235 4.84 7.82 -0.71
N ALA A 236 5.73 8.80 -0.69
CA ALA A 236 5.58 9.99 -1.52
C ALA A 236 5.73 9.71 -3.02
N ASP A 237 6.54 8.74 -3.44
CA ASP A 237 6.60 8.33 -4.86
C ASP A 237 5.26 7.72 -5.30
N ILE A 238 4.70 6.80 -4.50
CA ILE A 238 3.36 6.24 -4.74
C ILE A 238 2.32 7.37 -4.87
N LEU A 239 2.40 8.44 -4.06
CA LEU A 239 1.49 9.58 -4.18
C LEU A 239 1.62 10.32 -5.53
N THR A 240 2.77 10.30 -6.20
CA THR A 240 2.90 10.88 -7.55
C THR A 240 2.20 10.02 -8.60
N SER A 241 2.31 8.69 -8.52
CA SER A 241 1.59 7.76 -9.40
C SER A 241 0.07 7.80 -9.16
N MET A 242 -0.38 8.14 -7.93
CA MET A 242 -1.79 8.35 -7.59
C MET A 242 -2.42 9.66 -8.11
N ALA A 243 -1.74 10.46 -8.95
CA ALA A 243 -2.26 11.72 -9.49
C ALA A 243 -3.69 11.63 -10.10
N LYS A 244 -4.01 10.55 -10.83
CA LYS A 244 -5.36 10.32 -11.37
C LYS A 244 -6.41 10.11 -10.27
N VAL A 245 -6.06 9.36 -9.21
CA VAL A 245 -6.93 9.16 -8.03
C VAL A 245 -7.26 10.50 -7.40
N PHE A 246 -6.24 11.34 -7.17
CA PHE A 246 -6.40 12.67 -6.59
C PHE A 246 -7.27 13.60 -7.44
N SER A 247 -7.14 13.55 -8.77
CA SER A 247 -7.96 14.37 -9.67
C SER A 247 -9.45 13.97 -9.69
N ASP A 248 -9.77 12.68 -9.56
CA ASP A 248 -11.16 12.23 -9.51
C ASP A 248 -11.76 12.34 -8.09
N LEU A 249 -10.92 12.23 -7.05
CA LEU A 249 -11.26 12.51 -5.66
C LEU A 249 -11.69 13.98 -5.47
N GLU A 250 -10.97 14.94 -6.05
CA GLU A 250 -11.34 16.37 -6.00
C GLU A 250 -12.73 16.61 -6.59
N ARG A 251 -13.00 16.13 -7.81
CA ARG A 251 -14.31 16.29 -8.48
C ARG A 251 -15.44 15.63 -7.69
N SER A 252 -15.19 14.45 -7.15
CA SER A 252 -16.16 13.69 -6.36
C SER A 252 -16.51 14.42 -5.06
N VAL A 253 -15.50 14.84 -4.29
CA VAL A 253 -15.68 15.56 -3.02
C VAL A 253 -16.32 16.92 -3.25
N CYS A 254 -15.90 17.67 -4.29
CA CYS A 254 -16.50 18.95 -4.64
C CYS A 254 -18.01 18.80 -4.90
N ARG A 255 -18.42 17.84 -5.75
CA ARG A 255 -19.83 17.58 -6.02
C ARG A 255 -20.62 17.15 -4.78
N MET A 256 -20.03 16.31 -3.92
CA MET A 256 -20.63 15.91 -2.65
C MET A 256 -20.84 17.10 -1.70
N VAL A 257 -19.86 18.00 -1.57
CA VAL A 257 -19.96 19.22 -0.74
C VAL A 257 -20.98 20.20 -1.30
N HIS A 258 -20.99 20.43 -2.62
CA HIS A 258 -21.93 21.33 -3.29
C HIS A 258 -23.33 20.73 -3.52
N ARG A 259 -23.60 19.50 -3.06
CA ARG A 259 -24.87 18.76 -3.23
C ARG A 259 -25.29 18.54 -4.70
N GLN A 260 -24.31 18.44 -5.60
CA GLN A 260 -24.49 18.22 -7.05
C GLN A 260 -24.40 16.73 -7.44
N VAL A 261 -24.70 15.84 -6.50
CA VAL A 261 -24.64 14.39 -6.69
C VAL A 261 -25.98 13.89 -7.21
N ALA A 262 -25.96 13.07 -8.26
CA ALA A 262 -27.16 12.48 -8.86
C ALA A 262 -28.16 13.52 -9.43
N THR A 263 -27.68 14.71 -9.81
CA THR A 263 -28.51 15.80 -10.35
C THR A 263 -28.36 15.95 -11.86
N ILE A 264 -29.48 16.06 -12.58
CA ILE A 264 -29.56 16.30 -14.03
C ILE A 264 -28.87 17.62 -14.47
N ALA A 265 -28.59 18.52 -13.53
CA ALA A 265 -27.88 19.80 -13.72
C ALA A 265 -26.44 19.71 -14.28
N TRP A 266 -25.96 18.52 -14.67
CA TRP A 266 -24.68 18.32 -15.37
C TRP A 266 -24.56 19.13 -16.67
N PHE A 267 -25.70 19.52 -17.28
CA PHE A 267 -25.75 20.34 -18.50
C PHE A 267 -25.38 21.82 -18.29
N GLU A 268 -25.35 22.34 -17.06
CA GLU A 268 -24.90 23.71 -16.79
C GLU A 268 -23.36 23.73 -16.61
N ALA A 269 -22.67 24.09 -17.68
CA ALA A 269 -21.22 23.95 -17.84
C ALA A 269 -20.37 24.79 -16.86
N ASP A 270 -20.96 25.81 -16.22
CA ASP A 270 -20.29 26.74 -15.30
C ASP A 270 -20.30 26.28 -13.82
N SER A 271 -20.59 24.99 -13.56
CA SER A 271 -20.55 24.44 -12.20
C SER A 271 -19.14 24.53 -11.57
N VAL A 272 -19.09 24.94 -10.29
CA VAL A 272 -17.86 25.16 -9.50
C VAL A 272 -16.87 23.97 -9.53
N CYS A 273 -17.40 22.75 -9.66
CA CYS A 273 -16.66 21.50 -9.69
C CYS A 273 -16.29 21.00 -11.12
N GLY A 274 -16.36 21.89 -12.12
CA GLY A 274 -16.08 21.58 -13.52
C GLY A 274 -14.59 21.56 -13.90
N SER A 275 -14.29 21.35 -15.18
CA SER A 275 -12.91 21.32 -15.72
C SER A 275 -12.14 22.63 -15.60
N HIS A 276 -12.83 23.73 -15.24
CA HIS A 276 -12.27 25.05 -14.96
C HIS A 276 -11.91 25.24 -13.47
N SER A 277 -12.09 24.21 -12.62
CA SER A 277 -11.64 24.23 -11.21
C SER A 277 -10.12 24.35 -11.13
N VAL A 278 -9.65 25.44 -10.53
CA VAL A 278 -8.22 25.65 -10.21
C VAL A 278 -7.74 24.69 -9.11
N ALA A 279 -8.64 24.06 -8.35
CA ALA A 279 -8.25 23.03 -7.38
C ALA A 279 -7.74 21.75 -8.07
N ILE A 280 -8.20 21.41 -9.29
CA ILE A 280 -7.70 20.26 -10.05
C ILE A 280 -6.17 20.28 -10.25
N PRO A 281 -5.54 21.31 -10.87
CA PRO A 281 -4.09 21.37 -11.03
C PRO A 281 -3.33 21.49 -9.70
N LEU A 282 -3.92 22.13 -8.67
CA LEU A 282 -3.30 22.22 -7.34
C LEU A 282 -3.22 20.82 -6.68
N VAL A 283 -4.32 20.08 -6.68
CA VAL A 283 -4.39 18.71 -6.15
C VAL A 283 -3.49 17.75 -6.95
N LEU A 284 -3.37 17.93 -8.27
CA LEU A 284 -2.44 17.19 -9.11
C LEU A 284 -0.96 17.50 -8.84
N VAL A 285 -0.60 18.76 -8.56
CA VAL A 285 0.81 19.17 -8.42
C VAL A 285 1.38 18.89 -7.02
N ILE A 286 0.53 18.83 -5.99
CA ILE A 286 0.93 18.65 -4.59
C ILE A 286 1.92 17.49 -4.35
N PRO A 287 1.69 16.25 -4.86
CA PRO A 287 2.65 15.15 -4.67
C PRO A 287 4.04 15.43 -5.26
N TYR A 288 4.10 16.04 -6.45
CA TYR A 288 5.36 16.42 -7.10
C TYR A 288 6.09 17.53 -6.34
N ILE A 289 5.36 18.49 -5.76
CA ILE A 289 5.93 19.51 -4.87
C ILE A 289 6.48 18.90 -3.58
N TRP A 290 5.78 17.92 -2.98
CA TRP A 290 6.31 17.21 -1.81
C TRP A 290 7.60 16.44 -2.14
N ARG A 291 7.66 15.69 -3.24
CA ARG A 291 8.90 15.03 -3.69
C ARG A 291 10.03 16.01 -3.99
N LEU A 292 9.73 17.12 -4.67
CA LEU A 292 10.67 18.21 -4.91
C LEU A 292 11.26 18.76 -3.59
N LEU A 293 10.41 19.07 -2.61
CA LEU A 293 10.82 19.60 -1.31
C LEU A 293 11.61 18.56 -0.49
N GLN A 294 11.24 17.28 -0.52
CA GLN A 294 12.02 16.19 0.08
C GLN A 294 13.42 16.08 -0.54
N CYS A 295 13.52 16.10 -1.87
CA CYS A 295 14.81 16.00 -2.56
C CYS A 295 15.71 17.22 -2.31
N LEU A 296 15.13 18.43 -2.25
CA LEU A 296 15.84 19.65 -1.85
C LEU A 296 16.25 19.63 -0.37
N ARG A 297 15.44 19.04 0.52
CA ARG A 297 15.79 18.82 1.94
C ARG A 297 16.95 17.84 2.08
N GLN A 298 16.90 16.71 1.37
CA GLN A 298 17.97 15.72 1.35
C GLN A 298 19.26 16.34 0.81
N TYR A 299 19.20 17.12 -0.28
CA TYR A 299 20.37 17.88 -0.79
C TYR A 299 20.91 18.88 0.25
N LYS A 300 20.04 19.58 0.99
CA LYS A 300 20.45 20.50 2.05
C LYS A 300 21.26 19.77 3.14
N ASP A 301 20.87 18.55 3.49
CA ASP A 301 21.49 17.79 4.58
C ASP A 301 22.73 17.00 4.13
N THR A 302 22.71 16.30 2.98
CA THR A 302 23.82 15.43 2.53
C THR A 302 24.79 16.07 1.54
N LYS A 303 24.39 17.17 0.86
CA LYS A 303 25.09 17.82 -0.28
C LYS A 303 25.30 16.92 -1.52
N GLU A 304 24.66 15.76 -1.59
CA GLU A 304 24.86 14.80 -2.68
C GLU A 304 24.15 15.25 -3.96
N LYS A 305 24.94 15.60 -4.99
CA LYS A 305 24.41 16.06 -6.30
C LYS A 305 23.29 15.19 -6.92
N PRO A 306 23.26 13.84 -6.80
CA PRO A 306 22.14 13.03 -7.27
C PRO A 306 20.77 13.47 -6.75
N THR A 307 20.68 13.90 -5.48
CA THR A 307 19.40 14.35 -4.89
C THR A 307 18.85 15.61 -5.56
N LEU A 308 19.72 16.52 -6.00
CA LEU A 308 19.34 17.72 -6.76
C LEU A 308 18.88 17.38 -8.19
N PHE A 309 19.42 16.32 -8.80
CA PHE A 309 18.90 15.82 -10.08
C PHE A 309 17.55 15.11 -9.89
N ASN A 310 17.29 14.46 -8.75
CA ASN A 310 15.96 13.92 -8.47
C ASN A 310 14.93 15.05 -8.22
N ALA A 311 15.33 16.11 -7.50
CA ALA A 311 14.53 17.34 -7.39
C ALA A 311 14.17 17.89 -8.79
N LEU A 312 15.13 17.90 -9.73
CA LEU A 312 14.88 18.34 -11.10
C LEU A 312 13.89 17.42 -11.83
N LYS A 313 13.95 16.08 -11.66
CA LYS A 313 12.95 15.12 -12.19
C LYS A 313 11.52 15.56 -11.87
N TYR A 314 11.15 15.63 -10.59
CA TYR A 314 9.78 16.01 -10.18
C TYR A 314 9.40 17.44 -10.59
N SER A 315 10.36 18.36 -10.71
CA SER A 315 10.08 19.72 -11.21
C SER A 315 9.58 19.74 -12.67
N THR A 316 9.96 18.76 -13.50
CA THR A 316 9.52 18.73 -14.92
C THR A 316 8.05 18.34 -15.11
N ALA A 317 7.42 17.71 -14.11
CA ALA A 317 5.98 17.44 -14.12
C ALA A 317 5.14 18.72 -13.93
N VAL A 318 5.68 19.73 -13.22
CA VAL A 318 4.94 20.94 -12.84
C VAL A 318 4.45 21.73 -14.07
N PRO A 319 5.28 22.04 -15.10
CA PRO A 319 4.79 22.64 -16.34
C PRO A 319 3.72 21.81 -17.07
N VAL A 320 3.82 20.48 -17.05
CA VAL A 320 2.84 19.59 -17.71
C VAL A 320 1.47 19.76 -17.07
N ILE A 321 1.39 19.76 -15.75
CA ILE A 321 0.14 19.90 -14.98
C ILE A 321 -0.48 21.28 -15.22
N PHE A 322 0.29 22.36 -15.07
CA PHE A 322 -0.22 23.71 -15.30
C PHE A 322 -0.68 23.94 -16.75
N LEU A 323 0.08 23.49 -17.75
CA LEU A 323 -0.32 23.60 -19.15
C LEU A 323 -1.54 22.72 -19.50
N SER A 324 -1.69 21.56 -18.84
CA SER A 324 -2.87 20.70 -19.00
C SER A 324 -4.16 21.36 -18.50
N ALA A 325 -4.10 22.12 -17.41
CA ALA A 325 -5.23 22.92 -16.92
C ALA A 325 -5.46 24.18 -17.77
N LEU A 326 -4.38 24.85 -18.20
CA LEU A 326 -4.46 26.08 -19.01
C LEU A 326 -5.28 25.91 -20.30
N LYS A 327 -5.34 24.68 -20.85
CA LYS A 327 -6.27 24.28 -21.93
C LYS A 327 -7.70 24.79 -21.75
N TYR A 328 -8.22 24.79 -20.51
CA TYR A 328 -9.61 25.19 -20.20
C TYR A 328 -9.74 26.70 -19.91
N HIS A 329 -8.64 27.44 -19.77
CA HIS A 329 -8.64 28.87 -19.44
C HIS A 329 -8.18 29.78 -20.60
N VAL A 330 -7.97 29.22 -21.79
CA VAL A 330 -7.56 29.98 -22.98
C VAL A 330 -8.43 29.67 -24.19
N SER A 331 -8.60 30.67 -25.06
CA SER A 331 -9.24 30.54 -26.37
C SER A 331 -8.63 29.38 -27.20
N PRO A 332 -9.45 28.55 -27.89
CA PRO A 332 -8.99 27.37 -28.63
C PRO A 332 -7.83 27.62 -29.60
N ASP A 333 -7.77 28.78 -30.25
CA ASP A 333 -6.66 29.15 -31.15
C ASP A 333 -5.34 29.30 -30.40
N ARG A 334 -5.31 30.06 -29.30
CA ARG A 334 -4.12 30.21 -28.46
C ARG A 334 -3.66 28.88 -27.85
N TRP A 335 -4.58 27.98 -27.51
CA TRP A 335 -4.24 26.61 -27.17
C TRP A 335 -3.56 25.90 -28.36
N THR A 336 -4.24 25.86 -29.51
CA THR A 336 -3.85 25.11 -30.71
C THR A 336 -2.50 25.54 -31.28
N TYR A 337 -2.23 26.86 -31.31
CA TYR A 337 -1.03 27.47 -31.87
C TYR A 337 0.11 27.66 -30.88
N VAL A 338 -0.15 27.96 -29.59
CA VAL A 338 0.91 28.26 -28.61
C VAL A 338 1.01 27.15 -27.56
N TYR A 339 0.03 27.06 -26.66
CA TYR A 339 0.19 26.29 -25.42
C TYR A 339 0.25 24.79 -25.63
N ARG A 340 -0.41 24.24 -26.66
CA ARG A 340 -0.32 22.82 -27.04
C ARG A 340 1.10 22.41 -27.45
N ARG A 341 1.88 23.30 -28.07
CA ARG A 341 3.29 23.03 -28.43
C ARG A 341 4.19 23.02 -27.20
N LEU A 342 4.00 23.98 -26.29
CA LEU A 342 4.69 24.01 -24.99
C LEU A 342 4.35 22.79 -24.14
N TRP A 343 3.06 22.43 -24.06
CA TRP A 343 2.56 21.26 -23.34
C TRP A 343 3.17 19.97 -23.85
N LEU A 344 3.21 19.77 -25.17
CA LEU A 344 3.84 18.59 -25.78
C LEU A 344 5.34 18.53 -25.47
N PHE A 345 6.05 19.66 -25.57
CA PHE A 345 7.47 19.74 -25.22
C PHE A 345 7.72 19.40 -23.73
N SER A 346 6.97 20.00 -22.81
CA SER A 346 7.06 19.68 -21.38
C SER A 346 6.75 18.22 -21.09
N SER A 347 5.72 17.65 -21.72
CA SER A 347 5.36 16.23 -21.57
C SER A 347 6.48 15.31 -22.04
N VAL A 348 7.08 15.59 -23.21
CA VAL A 348 8.22 14.83 -23.74
C VAL A 348 9.44 14.93 -22.81
N VAL A 349 9.78 16.13 -22.33
CA VAL A 349 10.90 16.33 -21.38
C VAL A 349 10.66 15.56 -20.07
N ASN A 350 9.47 15.66 -19.49
CA ASN A 350 9.11 14.94 -18.27
C ASN A 350 9.17 13.42 -18.45
N SER A 351 8.50 12.88 -19.47
CA SER A 351 8.47 11.44 -19.73
C SER A 351 9.86 10.87 -20.06
N LEU A 352 10.69 11.57 -20.83
CA LEU A 352 12.06 11.12 -21.12
C LEU A 352 12.97 11.20 -19.89
N TYR A 353 12.80 12.19 -19.01
CA TYR A 353 13.61 12.31 -17.81
C TYR A 353 13.22 11.26 -16.76
N SER A 354 11.93 11.04 -16.50
CA SER A 354 11.50 9.93 -15.64
C SER A 354 12.02 8.59 -16.17
N PHE A 355 11.72 8.25 -17.43
CA PHE A 355 12.20 7.00 -18.04
C PHE A 355 13.72 6.80 -17.97
N TYR A 356 14.51 7.86 -18.19
CA TYR A 356 15.97 7.82 -18.00
C TYR A 356 16.34 7.55 -16.54
N TRP A 357 15.68 8.23 -15.61
CA TRP A 357 15.94 8.09 -14.18
C TRP A 357 15.63 6.67 -13.71
N ASP A 358 14.43 6.18 -14.00
CA ASP A 358 13.91 4.91 -13.49
C ASP A 358 14.83 3.76 -13.96
N ILE A 359 15.24 3.74 -15.24
CA ILE A 359 16.20 2.76 -15.78
C ILE A 359 17.61 2.87 -15.19
N THR A 360 18.13 4.09 -14.96
CA THR A 360 19.56 4.31 -14.64
C THR A 360 19.87 4.57 -13.17
N ARG A 361 18.85 4.81 -12.34
CA ARG A 361 18.99 5.14 -10.91
C ARG A 361 18.23 4.17 -10.04
N ASP A 362 16.96 3.95 -10.35
CA ASP A 362 16.06 3.23 -9.46
C ASP A 362 16.10 1.71 -9.74
N TRP A 363 16.26 1.29 -11.00
CA TRP A 363 16.36 -0.13 -11.39
C TRP A 363 17.79 -0.68 -11.63
N ASP A 364 18.83 0.17 -11.66
CA ASP A 364 20.23 -0.19 -12.04
C ASP A 364 20.34 -1.20 -13.20
N LEU A 365 19.61 -0.93 -14.30
CA LEU A 365 19.62 -1.79 -15.49
C LEU A 365 20.91 -1.61 -16.31
N SER A 366 21.99 -2.12 -15.74
CA SER A 366 23.37 -2.20 -16.23
C SER A 366 23.54 -2.90 -17.60
N VAL A 367 22.45 -3.42 -18.19
CA VAL A 367 22.36 -3.80 -19.60
C VAL A 367 22.47 -2.57 -20.52
N PHE A 368 21.80 -1.47 -20.19
CA PHE A 368 21.81 -0.24 -20.99
C PHE A 368 23.07 0.62 -20.78
N THR A 369 23.69 0.58 -19.59
CA THR A 369 24.97 1.28 -19.37
C THR A 369 26.11 0.69 -20.22
N ARG A 370 25.97 -0.54 -20.72
CA ARG A 370 26.88 -1.15 -21.69
C ARG A 370 26.80 -0.51 -23.09
N ILE A 371 25.63 0.03 -23.46
CA ILE A 371 25.40 0.76 -24.72
C ILE A 371 25.89 2.21 -24.58
N PHE A 372 25.55 2.88 -23.47
CA PHE A 372 25.90 4.29 -23.22
C PHE A 372 27.25 4.49 -22.50
N LYS A 373 28.01 3.40 -22.29
CA LYS A 373 29.44 3.38 -21.91
C LYS A 373 29.83 4.16 -20.65
N PHE A 374 28.93 4.26 -19.66
CA PHE A 374 29.26 4.86 -18.36
C PHE A 374 30.18 3.95 -17.54
N ASN A 375 31.40 4.42 -17.33
CA ASN A 375 32.54 3.56 -17.01
C ASN A 375 32.76 3.43 -15.48
N LYS A 376 32.08 2.47 -14.84
CA LYS A 376 32.47 1.73 -13.60
C LYS A 376 31.26 0.98 -13.00
N PRO A 377 31.05 -0.33 -13.29
CA PRO A 377 30.15 -1.15 -12.48
C PRO A 377 30.80 -1.43 -11.11
N SER A 378 30.07 -1.19 -10.02
CA SER A 378 30.53 -1.53 -8.66
C SER A 378 30.46 -3.03 -8.42
N LEU A 379 31.62 -3.68 -8.30
CA LEU A 379 31.77 -5.13 -8.11
C LEU A 379 31.00 -5.70 -6.90
N CYS A 380 30.67 -4.85 -5.92
CA CYS A 380 29.96 -5.22 -4.69
C CYS A 380 28.52 -5.73 -4.93
N THR A 381 27.80 -5.19 -5.93
CA THR A 381 26.38 -5.51 -6.15
C THR A 381 26.15 -6.99 -6.48
N ASN A 382 27.07 -7.59 -7.25
CA ASN A 382 26.97 -8.99 -7.67
C ASN A 382 27.30 -10.01 -6.57
N LEU A 383 27.95 -9.60 -5.46
CA LEU A 383 28.40 -10.53 -4.41
C LEU A 383 27.40 -10.72 -3.27
N PHE A 384 26.52 -9.73 -3.04
CA PHE A 384 25.53 -9.76 -1.96
C PHE A 384 24.10 -10.11 -2.42
N TYR A 385 23.73 -9.87 -3.68
CA TYR A 385 22.35 -9.99 -4.17
C TYR A 385 22.12 -11.24 -5.02
N GLY A 386 22.09 -12.42 -4.38
CA GLY A 386 21.84 -13.71 -5.04
C GLY A 386 20.44 -13.90 -5.66
N ARG A 387 19.52 -12.93 -5.52
CA ARG A 387 18.16 -12.93 -6.12
C ARG A 387 17.73 -11.49 -6.49
N ARG A 388 18.35 -10.94 -7.56
CA ARG A 388 18.14 -9.56 -8.03
C ARG A 388 16.66 -9.16 -8.11
N TRP A 389 15.86 -10.03 -8.72
CA TRP A 389 14.40 -9.85 -8.94
C TRP A 389 13.56 -9.53 -7.70
N GLN A 390 14.04 -9.79 -6.48
CA GLN A 390 13.26 -9.51 -5.26
C GLN A 390 13.29 -8.03 -4.84
N LEU A 391 14.34 -7.29 -5.21
CA LEU A 391 14.37 -5.84 -5.04
C LEU A 391 13.77 -5.17 -6.27
N ASP A 392 14.15 -5.65 -7.46
CA ASP A 392 13.65 -5.15 -8.75
C ASP A 392 12.10 -5.14 -8.78
N PHE A 393 11.44 -6.20 -8.31
CA PHE A 393 9.96 -6.29 -8.29
C PHE A 393 9.29 -5.15 -7.51
N ALA A 394 9.86 -4.70 -6.39
CA ALA A 394 9.28 -3.60 -5.63
C ALA A 394 9.40 -2.27 -6.41
N LEU A 395 10.59 -2.01 -6.97
CA LEU A 395 10.88 -0.81 -7.75
C LEU A 395 10.16 -0.77 -9.11
N HIS A 396 9.69 -1.92 -9.62
CA HIS A 396 8.84 -2.02 -10.81
C HIS A 396 7.33 -1.86 -10.48
N MET A 397 6.95 -1.79 -9.21
CA MET A 397 5.55 -1.60 -8.75
C MET A 397 5.25 -0.15 -8.33
N ASP A 398 6.22 0.77 -8.46
CA ASP A 398 6.08 2.20 -8.15
C ASP A 398 5.50 3.03 -9.34
N ILE A 399 5.12 2.37 -10.45
CA ILE A 399 4.54 2.96 -11.68
C ILE A 399 3.01 2.81 -11.69
#